data_AF-H1DHX1-F1
#
_entry.id   AF-H1DHX1-F1
#
_cell.length_a   1.000
_cell.length_b   1.000
_cell.length_c   1.000
_cell.angle_alpha   90.00
_cell.angle_beta   90.00
_cell.angle_gamma   90.00
#
_symmetry.space_group_name_H-M   'P 1'
#
loop_
_entity.id
_entity.type
_entity.pdbx_description
1 polymer ?
#
loop_
_entity_poly.entity_id
_entity_poly.type
_entity_poly.pdbx_seq_one_letter_code
_entity_poly.pdbx_strand_id
1 'polypeptide(L)'
;MNSAEKKRKVYGNSGEITEALENILESDVYFSGDEIQKELQKAVLKLTDRQRLIFNMKYFDDMPYEDIAAILDVAVGTLKATYHNAVKKIEENMRIIDSQF
;
A
#
# COMPACT_ATOMS: atom_id res chain seq x y z
N MET A 1 30.36 -10.49 -30.31
CA MET A 1 30.29 -9.41 -29.29
C MET A 1 29.22 -9.83 -28.29
N ASN A 2 29.63 -10.27 -27.11
CA ASN A 2 28.74 -10.78 -26.05
C ASN A 2 28.76 -9.81 -24.87
N SER A 3 27.68 -9.86 -24.09
CA SER A 3 27.53 -9.29 -22.74
C SER A 3 27.03 -7.85 -22.66
N ALA A 4 25.71 -7.70 -22.55
CA ALA A 4 25.10 -6.66 -21.73
C ALA A 4 23.91 -7.26 -20.99
N GLU A 5 24.06 -7.29 -19.68
CA GLU A 5 23.17 -7.85 -18.69
C GLU A 5 21.79 -7.19 -18.71
N LYS A 6 20.74 -8.00 -18.57
CA LYS A 6 19.72 -7.73 -17.54
C LYS A 6 18.85 -8.96 -17.32
N LYS A 7 19.27 -9.78 -16.35
CA LYS A 7 18.37 -10.69 -15.65
C LYS A 7 17.28 -9.85 -14.98
N ARG A 8 16.14 -9.66 -15.64
CA ARG A 8 14.90 -9.23 -14.99
C ARG A 8 14.48 -10.36 -14.07
N LYS A 9 14.93 -10.28 -12.81
CA LYS A 9 14.44 -11.08 -11.70
C LYS A 9 12.91 -11.05 -11.72
N VAL A 10 12.35 -12.25 -11.74
CA VAL A 10 10.94 -12.58 -11.55
C VAL A 10 10.39 -11.72 -10.41
N TYR A 11 9.56 -10.74 -10.74
CA TYR A 11 8.69 -10.12 -9.73
C TYR A 11 7.64 -11.18 -9.40
N GLY A 12 7.78 -11.73 -8.21
CA GLY A 12 6.83 -12.66 -7.63
C GLY A 12 5.42 -12.09 -7.73
N ASN A 13 4.51 -13.01 -8.04
CA ASN A 13 3.06 -12.90 -8.10
C ASN A 13 2.48 -11.64 -7.44
N SER A 14 2.43 -10.52 -8.18
CA SER A 14 1.87 -9.27 -7.66
C SER A 14 0.35 -9.33 -7.50
N GLY A 15 -0.32 -10.35 -8.06
CA GLY A 15 -1.75 -10.58 -7.92
C GLY A 15 -2.14 -11.07 -6.52
N GLU A 16 -1.49 -12.13 -6.04
CA GLU A 16 -1.82 -12.76 -4.74
C GLU A 16 -1.57 -11.84 -3.54
N ILE A 17 -0.52 -11.01 -3.59
CA ILE A 17 -0.24 -10.04 -2.51
C ILE A 17 -1.28 -8.92 -2.51
N THR A 18 -1.84 -8.53 -3.66
CA THR A 18 -2.86 -7.47 -3.73
C THR A 18 -4.18 -7.94 -3.11
N GLU A 19 -4.64 -9.15 -3.44
CA GLU A 19 -5.88 -9.71 -2.86
C GLU A 19 -5.77 -9.95 -1.35
N ALA A 20 -4.65 -10.48 -0.86
CA ALA A 20 -4.46 -10.67 0.59
C ALA A 20 -4.50 -9.34 1.36
N LEU A 21 -3.98 -8.27 0.76
CA LEU A 21 -3.96 -6.93 1.34
C LEU A 21 -5.32 -6.22 1.27
N GLU A 22 -6.05 -6.38 0.14
CA GLU A 22 -7.44 -5.93 0.04
C GLU A 22 -8.29 -6.62 1.10
N ASN A 23 -8.12 -7.93 1.30
CA ASN A 23 -8.79 -8.66 2.37
C ASN A 23 -8.39 -8.20 3.77
N ILE A 24 -7.12 -7.85 4.04
CA ILE A 24 -6.72 -7.33 5.35
C ILE A 24 -7.37 -5.97 5.60
N LEU A 25 -7.24 -5.02 4.66
CA LEU A 25 -7.81 -3.68 4.79
C LEU A 25 -9.34 -3.73 4.89
N GLU A 26 -10.00 -4.52 4.06
CA GLU A 26 -11.45 -4.73 4.15
C GLU A 26 -11.84 -5.44 5.45
N SER A 27 -11.07 -6.43 5.92
CA SER A 27 -11.37 -7.15 7.17
C SER A 27 -11.19 -6.28 8.41
N ASP A 28 -10.24 -5.35 8.40
CA ASP A 28 -9.93 -4.46 9.52
C ASP A 28 -10.96 -3.32 9.61
N VAL A 29 -11.54 -2.89 8.48
CA VAL A 29 -12.70 -1.96 8.44
C VAL A 29 -13.92 -2.51 9.20
N TYR A 30 -14.04 -3.82 9.37
CA TYR A 30 -15.15 -4.45 10.09
C TYR A 30 -14.92 -4.66 11.60
N PHE A 31 -13.72 -4.38 12.13
CA PHE A 31 -13.43 -4.53 13.55
C PHE A 31 -13.44 -3.11 14.18
N SER A 32 -14.40 -2.81 15.07
CA SER A 32 -14.46 -1.56 15.87
C SER A 32 -14.12 -0.23 15.15
N GLY A 33 -15.08 0.33 14.39
CA GLY A 33 -14.87 1.48 13.50
C GLY A 33 -14.33 2.79 14.12
N ASP A 34 -14.38 2.99 15.44
CA ASP A 34 -13.91 4.25 16.07
C ASP A 34 -12.43 4.22 16.51
N GLU A 35 -11.91 3.07 16.93
CA GLU A 35 -10.52 2.94 17.39
C GLU A 35 -9.60 2.62 16.21
N ILE A 36 -10.03 1.73 15.32
CA ILE A 36 -9.24 1.33 14.15
C ILE A 36 -9.09 2.49 13.17
N GLN A 37 -10.11 3.32 12.99
CA GLN A 37 -10.00 4.52 12.16
C GLN A 37 -8.97 5.51 12.71
N LYS A 38 -8.90 5.69 14.04
CA LYS A 38 -7.89 6.55 14.69
C LYS A 38 -6.48 5.99 14.53
N GLU A 39 -6.31 4.69 14.67
CA GLU A 39 -5.00 4.05 14.50
C GLU A 39 -4.55 4.04 13.04
N LEU A 40 -5.47 3.81 12.09
CA LEU A 40 -5.20 3.95 10.67
C LEU A 40 -4.71 5.37 10.34
N GLN A 41 -5.39 6.41 10.85
CA GLN A 41 -4.94 7.79 10.66
C GLN A 41 -3.53 8.04 11.22
N LYS A 42 -3.22 7.52 12.42
CA LYS A 42 -1.86 7.61 12.99
C LYS A 42 -0.83 6.87 12.15
N ALA A 43 -1.17 5.70 11.62
CA ALA A 43 -0.29 4.91 10.77
C ALA A 43 -0.02 5.63 9.42
N VAL A 44 -1.07 6.22 8.83
CA VAL A 44 -0.96 7.03 7.61
C VAL A 44 -0.10 8.28 7.82
N LEU A 45 -0.11 8.88 9.01
CA LEU A 45 0.78 9.98 9.37
C LEU A 45 2.27 9.57 9.46
N LYS A 46 2.58 8.28 9.66
CA LYS A 46 3.96 7.76 9.67
C LYS A 46 4.48 7.42 8.26
N LEU A 47 3.62 7.46 7.25
CA LEU A 47 4.02 7.30 5.85
C LEU A 47 4.74 8.54 5.34
N THR A 48 5.63 8.33 4.35
CA THR A 48 6.21 9.42 3.58
C THR A 48 5.12 10.13 2.76
N ASP A 49 5.31 11.40 2.42
CA ASP A 49 4.29 12.19 1.70
C ASP A 49 3.81 11.52 0.42
N ARG A 50 4.73 10.88 -0.33
CA ARG A 50 4.40 10.17 -1.56
C ARG A 50 3.58 8.90 -1.31
N GLN A 51 3.90 8.15 -0.26
CA GLN A 51 3.16 6.95 0.15
C GLN A 51 1.77 7.32 0.63
N ARG A 52 1.66 8.35 1.46
CA ARG A 52 0.39 8.88 1.97
C ARG A 52 -0.51 9.35 0.84
N LEU A 53 0.04 10.11 -0.10
CA LEU A 53 -0.73 10.62 -1.24
C LEU A 53 -1.33 9.47 -2.06
N ILE A 54 -0.51 8.48 -2.43
CA ILE A 54 -0.96 7.34 -3.24
C ILE A 54 -1.97 6.49 -2.45
N PHE A 55 -1.71 6.27 -1.15
CA PHE A 55 -2.65 5.55 -0.28
C PHE A 55 -4.00 6.29 -0.20
N ASN A 56 -3.97 7.61 0.00
CA ASN A 56 -5.20 8.40 0.10
C ASN A 56 -6.01 8.37 -1.19
N MET A 57 -5.36 8.59 -2.33
CA MET A 57 -6.03 8.54 -3.63
C MET A 57 -6.62 7.14 -3.90
N LYS A 58 -5.90 6.08 -3.52
CA LYS A 58 -6.37 4.71 -3.75
C LYS A 58 -7.48 4.28 -2.79
N TYR A 59 -7.40 4.68 -1.52
CA TYR A 59 -8.24 4.16 -0.45
C TYR A 59 -9.38 5.11 -0.05
N PHE A 60 -9.10 6.41 0.07
CA PHE A 60 -10.13 7.41 0.42
C PHE A 60 -10.88 7.91 -0.81
N ASP A 61 -10.18 8.13 -1.92
CA ASP A 61 -10.80 8.61 -3.16
C ASP A 61 -11.22 7.46 -4.09
N ASP A 62 -10.98 6.20 -3.70
CA ASP A 62 -11.25 4.97 -4.46
C ASP A 62 -10.78 5.03 -5.92
N MET A 63 -9.64 5.70 -6.15
CA MET A 63 -9.16 5.96 -7.50
C MET A 63 -8.40 4.74 -8.05
N PRO A 64 -8.64 4.35 -9.32
CA PRO A 64 -7.87 3.27 -9.95
C PRO A 64 -6.41 3.69 -10.19
N TYR A 65 -5.51 2.71 -10.22
CA TYR A 65 -4.07 2.97 -10.34
C TYR A 65 -3.71 3.69 -11.66
N GLU A 66 -4.47 3.45 -12.70
CA GLU A 66 -4.34 4.07 -14.02
C GLU A 66 -4.56 5.59 -13.95
N ASP A 67 -5.57 6.04 -13.20
CA ASP A 67 -5.89 7.46 -13.05
C ASP A 67 -4.86 8.15 -12.14
N ILE A 68 -4.45 7.49 -11.05
CA ILE A 68 -3.37 7.98 -10.18
C ILE A 68 -2.06 8.10 -10.97
N ALA A 69 -1.78 7.15 -11.86
CA ALA A 69 -0.60 7.16 -12.72
C ALA A 69 -0.61 8.34 -13.69
N ALA A 70 -1.78 8.65 -14.26
CA ALA A 70 -1.95 9.79 -15.15
C ALA A 70 -1.79 11.13 -14.40
N ILE A 71 -2.31 11.24 -13.17
CA ILE A 71 -2.23 12.46 -12.36
C ILE A 71 -0.80 12.73 -11.89
N LEU A 72 -0.09 11.69 -11.44
CA LEU A 72 1.24 11.81 -10.85
C LEU A 72 2.37 11.64 -11.87
N ASP A 73 2.04 11.38 -13.15
CA ASP A 73 2.97 11.06 -14.24
C ASP A 73 4.00 10.00 -13.84
N VAL A 74 3.50 8.89 -13.28
CA VAL A 74 4.33 7.74 -12.86
C VAL A 74 3.79 6.45 -13.41
N ALA A 75 4.69 5.49 -13.64
CA ALA A 75 4.29 4.15 -14.04
C ALA A 75 3.42 3.49 -12.96
N VAL A 76 2.35 2.81 -13.39
CA VAL A 76 1.46 2.01 -12.53
C VAL A 76 2.25 1.01 -11.68
N GLY A 77 3.32 0.42 -12.21
CA GLY A 77 4.20 -0.48 -11.45
C GLY A 77 4.90 0.21 -10.28
N THR A 78 5.29 1.48 -10.43
CA THR A 78 5.88 2.28 -9.35
C THR A 78 4.83 2.62 -8.30
N LEU A 79 3.59 2.93 -8.71
CA LEU A 79 2.49 3.17 -7.78
C LEU A 79 2.15 1.94 -6.97
N LYS A 80 2.00 0.78 -7.61
CA LYS A 80 1.76 -0.50 -6.92
C LYS A 80 2.84 -0.77 -5.88
N ALA A 81 4.11 -0.69 -6.26
CA ALA A 81 5.22 -0.88 -5.31
C ALA A 81 5.19 0.13 -4.15
N THR A 82 4.86 1.40 -4.44
CA THR A 82 4.79 2.45 -3.42
C THR A 82 3.61 2.22 -2.48
N TYR A 83 2.46 1.82 -3.00
CA TYR A 83 1.25 1.47 -2.25
C TYR A 83 1.50 0.25 -1.36
N HIS A 84 2.05 -0.84 -1.88
CA HIS A 84 2.41 -2.01 -1.07
C HIS A 84 3.35 -1.65 0.08
N ASN A 85 4.36 -0.80 -0.18
CA ASN A 85 5.26 -0.33 0.87
C ASN A 85 4.55 0.55 1.91
N ALA A 86 3.55 1.33 1.49
CA ALA A 86 2.73 2.12 2.40
C ALA A 86 1.88 1.22 3.30
N VAL A 87 1.18 0.26 2.70
CA VAL A 87 0.31 -0.69 3.42
C VAL A 87 1.11 -1.55 4.40
N LYS A 88 2.24 -2.12 3.97
CA LYS A 88 3.11 -2.90 4.87
C LYS A 88 3.53 -2.09 6.09
N LYS A 89 3.78 -0.79 5.91
CA LYS A 89 4.16 0.10 7.00
C LYS A 89 2.97 0.42 7.91
N ILE A 90 1.76 0.48 7.37
CA ILE A 90 0.53 0.58 8.16
C ILE A 90 0.33 -0.70 8.99
N GLU A 91 0.41 -1.87 8.36
CA GLU A 91 0.28 -3.17 9.01
C GLU A 91 1.32 -3.37 10.13
N GLU A 92 2.60 -3.05 9.85
CA GLU A 92 3.65 -3.08 10.88
C GLU A 92 3.33 -2.16 12.05
N ASN A 93 2.73 -0.98 11.81
CA ASN A 93 2.31 -0.08 12.89
C ASN A 93 1.13 -0.63 13.69
N MET A 94 0.15 -1.25 13.04
CA MET A 94 -1.03 -1.83 13.69
C MET A 94 -0.65 -3.05 14.54
N ARG A 95 0.19 -3.95 13.99
CA ARG A 95 0.69 -5.13 14.71
C ARG A 95 1.52 -4.79 15.95
N ILE A 96 2.27 -3.68 15.93
CA ILE A 96 2.98 -3.19 17.12
C ILE A 96 1.99 -2.83 18.23
N ILE A 97 0.82 -2.27 17.89
CA ILE A 97 -0.20 -1.85 18.86
C ILE A 97 -0.90 -3.08 19.47
N ASP A 98 -1.25 -4.09 18.65
CA ASP A 98 -1.82 -5.35 19.16
C ASP A 98 -0.91 -6.07 20.15
N SER A 99 0.42 -5.88 20.03
CA SER A 99 1.42 -6.47 20.93
C SER A 99 1.68 -5.64 22.20
N GLN A 100 1.06 -4.47 22.35
CA GLN A 100 1.19 -3.59 23.51
C GLN A 100 0.08 -3.77 24.55
N PHE A 101 -0.88 -4.67 24.28
CA PHE A 101 -1.96 -5.08 25.19
C PHE A 101 -1.80 -6.55 25.60
#